data_AF-A0A2N7RRJ6-F1
#
_entry.id   AF-A0A2N7RRJ6-F1
#
_cell.length_a   1.000
_cell.length_b   1.000
_cell.length_c   1.000
_cell.angle_alpha   90.00
_cell.angle_beta   90.00
_cell.angle_gamma   90.00
#
_symmetry.space_group_name_H-M   'P 1'
#
loop_
_entity.id
_entity.type
_entity.pdbx_description
1 polymer ?
#
loop_
_entity_poly.entity_id
_entity_poly.type
_entity_poly.pdbx_seq_one_letter_code
_entity_poly.pdbx_strand_id
1 'polypeptide(L)'
;MVKKPTGTLGPNKVTVQPDGIIAHSFEKIAFPKEKNAVEEVIVSNFISSMNDLMSQSRMKWFMSEPIQNSENDFDFTITLPNGSKAWLELMEIAPLELFGGYDKVPGKYKPYDLAKIITSMIMKKAVRYSGSIGKELHLLTYITHWAFTPSESLINLLRVFIAQERHPFAGVYLYSPLELGVGTGKVLALGDANLHAGFNPEEYKDNTVINLDPTKFQLVQGSVDSSPAKPMLLVVDGEQKNVHERNVSLSCESDHRTTKIEGL
;
A
#
# COMPACT_ATOMS: atom_id res chain seq x y z
N MET A 1 -23.04 12.55 10.41
CA MET A 1 -21.72 12.27 9.83
C MET A 1 -21.72 10.83 9.33
N VAL A 2 -21.16 10.57 8.15
CA VAL A 2 -21.19 9.25 7.52
C VAL A 2 -20.03 8.41 8.07
N LYS A 3 -20.35 7.33 8.79
CA LYS A 3 -19.34 6.35 9.21
C LYS A 3 -18.81 5.64 7.98
N LYS A 4 -17.48 5.63 7.82
CA LYS A 4 -16.83 4.89 6.74
C LYS A 4 -16.42 3.51 7.26
N PRO A 5 -16.86 2.41 6.64
CA PRO A 5 -16.33 1.10 7.00
C PRO A 5 -14.85 1.05 6.62
N THR A 6 -14.00 0.74 7.60
CA THR A 6 -12.58 0.47 7.38
C THR A 6 -12.31 -1.01 7.58
N GLY A 7 -11.34 -1.53 6.83
CA GLY A 7 -10.95 -2.92 6.91
C GLY A 7 -10.16 -3.30 8.17
N THR A 8 -9.44 -4.41 8.06
CA THR A 8 -8.43 -4.84 9.04
C THR A 8 -7.07 -4.77 8.37
N LEU A 9 -6.17 -3.98 8.97
CA LEU A 9 -4.81 -3.76 8.49
C LEU A 9 -3.93 -3.48 9.70
N GLY A 10 -2.66 -3.88 9.66
CA GLY A 10 -1.69 -3.67 10.73
C GLY A 10 -0.57 -4.70 10.70
N PRO A 11 0.48 -4.53 11.52
CA PRO A 11 1.58 -5.46 11.57
C PRO A 11 1.31 -6.58 12.57
N ASN A 12 2.00 -7.71 12.37
CA ASN A 12 2.24 -8.68 13.42
C ASN A 12 3.49 -8.27 14.19
N LYS A 13 3.38 -8.16 15.51
CA LYS A 13 4.48 -7.82 16.40
C LYS A 13 4.94 -9.05 17.14
N VAL A 14 6.25 -9.23 17.18
CA VAL A 14 6.91 -10.30 17.93
C VAL A 14 7.82 -9.65 18.96
N THR A 15 7.58 -9.95 20.23
CA THR A 15 8.37 -9.43 21.36
C THR A 15 9.06 -10.59 22.05
N VAL A 16 10.37 -10.52 22.23
CA VAL A 16 11.13 -11.46 23.07
C VAL A 16 11.21 -10.88 24.48
N GLN A 17 10.57 -11.54 25.43
CA GLN A 17 10.57 -11.15 26.83
C GLN A 17 11.93 -11.50 27.48
N PRO A 18 12.29 -10.87 28.63
CA PRO A 18 13.58 -11.12 29.31
C PRO A 18 13.80 -12.57 29.73
N ASP A 19 12.73 -13.33 29.96
CA ASP A 19 12.76 -14.76 30.28
C ASP A 19 12.90 -15.66 29.04
N GLY A 20 13.02 -15.07 27.85
CA GLY A 20 13.10 -15.77 26.56
C GLY A 20 11.75 -16.20 26.00
N ILE A 21 10.62 -15.89 26.66
CA ILE A 21 9.28 -16.14 26.11
C ILE A 21 9.03 -15.20 24.95
N ILE A 22 8.63 -15.76 23.82
CA ILE A 22 8.26 -14.98 22.64
C ILE A 22 6.75 -14.75 22.67
N ALA A 23 6.35 -13.48 22.72
CA ALA A 23 4.96 -13.07 22.59
C ALA A 23 4.69 -12.58 21.16
N HIS A 24 3.50 -12.91 20.64
CA HIS A 24 3.00 -12.41 19.37
C HIS A 24 1.65 -11.74 19.54
N SER A 25 1.46 -10.64 18.82
CA SER A 25 0.19 -9.91 18.76
C SER A 25 0.01 -9.28 17.39
N PHE A 26 -1.23 -9.26 16.91
CA PHE A 26 -1.61 -8.42 15.77
C PHE A 26 -2.03 -7.03 16.26
N GLU A 27 -1.36 -5.99 15.78
CA GLU A 27 -1.65 -4.60 16.15
C GLU A 27 -2.51 -3.94 15.06
N LYS A 28 -3.84 -4.05 15.18
CA LYS A 28 -4.75 -3.43 14.20
C LYS A 28 -4.60 -1.90 14.19
N ILE A 29 -4.45 -1.31 13.01
CA ILE A 29 -4.51 0.15 12.82
C ILE A 29 -5.91 0.63 13.21
N ALA A 30 -5.96 1.48 14.23
CA ALA A 30 -7.19 2.10 14.72
C ALA A 30 -7.52 3.35 13.88
N PHE A 31 -8.06 3.15 12.68
CA PHE A 31 -8.56 4.26 11.88
C PHE A 31 -9.69 5.01 12.60
N PRO A 32 -9.79 6.35 12.44
CA PRO A 32 -10.95 7.11 12.91
C PRO A 32 -12.26 6.56 12.35
N LYS A 33 -13.37 6.82 13.05
CA LYS A 33 -14.71 6.36 12.62
C LYS A 33 -15.33 7.24 11.54
N GLU A 34 -14.96 8.51 11.52
CA GLU A 34 -15.51 9.50 10.60
C GLU A 34 -14.70 9.52 9.32
N LYS A 35 -15.39 9.49 8.16
CA LYS A 35 -14.76 9.48 6.83
C LYS A 35 -13.65 10.52 6.69
N ASN A 36 -13.97 11.78 7.01
CA ASN A 36 -13.07 12.91 6.82
C ASN A 36 -11.78 12.76 7.65
N ALA A 37 -11.90 12.20 8.86
CA ALA A 37 -10.76 11.96 9.74
C ALA A 37 -9.90 10.78 9.25
N VAL A 38 -10.49 9.75 8.63
CA VAL A 38 -9.71 8.69 7.97
C VAL A 38 -8.88 9.28 6.84
N GLU A 39 -9.51 10.10 6.01
CA GLU A 39 -8.86 10.72 4.85
C GLU A 39 -7.73 11.67 5.26
N GLU A 40 -7.92 12.48 6.31
CA GLU A 40 -6.87 13.34 6.88
C GLU A 40 -5.66 12.54 7.39
N VAL A 41 -5.90 11.44 8.11
CA VAL A 41 -4.83 10.54 8.59
C VAL A 41 -4.08 9.92 7.41
N ILE A 42 -4.79 9.50 6.36
CA ILE A 42 -4.17 8.91 5.16
C ILE A 42 -3.26 9.92 4.46
N VAL A 43 -3.73 11.14 4.20
CA VAL A 43 -2.93 12.17 3.51
C VAL A 43 -1.72 12.57 4.34
N SER A 44 -1.91 12.82 5.64
CA SER A 44 -0.83 13.23 6.54
C SER A 44 0.26 12.17 6.60
N ASN A 45 -0.12 10.90 6.77
CA ASN A 45 0.83 9.79 6.86
C ASN A 45 1.51 9.52 5.51
N PHE A 46 0.80 9.66 4.38
CA PHE A 46 1.40 9.57 3.05
C PHE A 46 2.48 10.61 2.84
N ILE A 47 2.20 11.90 3.12
CA ILE A 47 3.16 12.98 2.96
C ILE A 47 4.36 12.77 3.90
N SER A 48 4.14 12.38 5.16
CA SER A 48 5.23 12.07 6.09
C SER A 48 6.11 10.93 5.57
N SER A 49 5.49 9.80 5.19
CA SER A 49 6.22 8.62 4.71
C SER A 49 7.00 8.90 3.43
N MET A 50 6.45 9.69 2.51
CA MET A 50 7.15 10.10 1.29
C MET A 50 8.31 11.05 1.59
N ASN A 51 8.17 11.97 2.55
CA ASN A 51 9.28 12.82 2.99
C ASN A 51 10.42 11.99 3.58
N ASP A 52 10.09 11.03 4.44
CA ASP A 52 11.07 10.14 5.05
C ASP A 52 11.82 9.33 3.97
N LEU A 53 11.09 8.74 3.02
CA LEU A 53 11.68 7.99 1.90
C LEU A 53 12.61 8.88 1.06
N MET A 54 12.18 10.08 0.70
CA MET A 54 12.97 10.98 -0.15
C MET A 54 14.20 11.53 0.59
N SER A 55 14.11 11.74 1.91
CA SER A 55 15.21 12.22 2.74
C SER A 55 16.43 11.29 2.71
N GLN A 56 16.21 9.98 2.58
CA GLN A 56 17.27 8.97 2.43
C GLN A 56 18.10 9.20 1.16
N SER A 57 17.47 9.75 0.11
CA SER A 57 18.10 10.12 -1.16
C SER A 57 18.53 11.59 -1.23
N ARG A 58 18.46 12.34 -0.12
CA ARG A 58 18.70 13.80 -0.03
C ARG A 58 17.77 14.63 -0.93
N MET A 59 16.64 14.07 -1.34
CA MET A 59 15.58 14.77 -2.06
C MET A 59 14.44 15.12 -1.10
N LYS A 60 13.56 16.03 -1.51
CA LYS A 60 12.33 16.36 -0.77
C LYS A 60 11.12 15.86 -1.53
N TRP A 61 10.13 15.36 -0.80
CA TRP A 61 8.81 15.14 -1.39
C TRP A 61 8.20 16.49 -1.76
N PHE A 62 7.51 16.54 -2.90
CA PHE A 62 7.11 17.82 -3.49
C PHE A 62 5.77 18.34 -2.96
N MET A 63 4.94 17.49 -2.33
CA MET A 63 3.66 17.89 -1.75
C MET A 63 3.80 18.20 -0.26
N SER A 64 3.19 19.28 0.19
CA SER A 64 3.14 19.65 1.61
C SER A 64 1.82 20.33 1.99
N GLU A 65 1.64 20.58 3.30
CA GLU A 65 0.54 21.38 3.86
C GLU A 65 -0.85 20.98 3.36
N PRO A 66 -1.28 19.72 3.56
CA PRO A 66 -2.61 19.30 3.15
C PRO A 66 -3.67 20.06 3.97
N ILE A 67 -4.62 20.68 3.26
CA ILE A 67 -5.77 21.36 3.85
C ILE A 67 -7.03 20.67 3.32
N GLN A 68 -7.83 20.10 4.21
CA GLN A 68 -9.09 19.46 3.82
C GLN A 68 -10.09 20.52 3.33
N ASN A 69 -10.73 20.27 2.19
CA ASN A 69 -11.73 21.18 1.62
C ASN A 69 -13.15 20.81 2.09
N SER A 70 -14.14 21.64 1.73
CA SER A 70 -15.55 21.40 2.04
C SER A 70 -16.13 20.21 1.27
N GLU A 71 -17.16 19.58 1.84
CA GLU A 71 -17.95 18.55 1.18
C GLU A 71 -18.50 19.07 -0.16
N ASN A 72 -18.22 18.35 -1.26
CA ASN A 72 -18.46 18.69 -2.69
C ASN A 72 -17.32 19.37 -3.48
N ASP A 73 -16.16 19.61 -2.86
CA ASP A 73 -14.92 19.95 -3.58
C ASP A 73 -14.01 18.72 -3.71
N PHE A 74 -12.84 18.86 -4.35
CA PHE A 74 -11.73 17.91 -4.23
C PHE A 74 -11.35 17.74 -2.76
N ASP A 75 -10.96 16.54 -2.32
CA ASP A 75 -10.81 16.24 -0.89
C ASP A 75 -9.81 17.17 -0.17
N PHE A 76 -8.68 17.50 -0.80
CA PHE A 76 -7.65 18.35 -0.21
C PHE A 76 -7.05 19.37 -1.19
N THR A 77 -6.57 20.47 -0.63
CA THR A 77 -5.59 21.38 -1.26
C THR A 77 -4.20 21.08 -0.70
N ILE A 78 -3.20 21.01 -1.57
CA ILE A 78 -1.77 20.86 -1.19
C ILE A 78 -0.93 22.01 -1.73
N THR A 79 0.23 22.25 -1.12
CA THR A 79 1.25 23.19 -1.59
C THR A 79 2.32 22.45 -2.38
N LEU A 80 2.67 22.98 -3.57
CA LEU A 80 3.78 22.51 -4.42
C LEU A 80 5.08 23.30 -4.14
N PRO A 81 6.26 22.84 -4.61
CA PRO A 81 7.54 23.48 -4.26
C PRO A 81 7.67 24.95 -4.68
N ASN A 82 6.96 25.36 -5.73
CA ASN A 82 6.91 26.75 -6.20
C ASN A 82 5.92 27.64 -5.42
N GLY A 83 5.29 27.12 -4.36
CA GLY A 83 4.28 27.80 -3.55
C GLY A 83 2.87 27.81 -4.16
N SER A 84 2.70 27.29 -5.38
CA SER A 84 1.38 27.14 -5.99
C SER A 84 0.55 26.08 -5.26
N LYS A 85 -0.77 26.20 -5.37
CA LYS A 85 -1.71 25.23 -4.79
C LYS A 85 -2.17 24.24 -5.86
N ALA A 86 -2.25 22.97 -5.49
CA ALA A 86 -2.82 21.90 -6.31
C ALA A 86 -3.94 21.17 -5.55
N TRP A 87 -4.81 20.51 -6.31
CA TRP A 87 -5.85 19.65 -5.76
C TRP A 87 -5.31 18.24 -5.53
N LEU A 88 -5.78 17.61 -4.46
CA LEU A 88 -5.52 16.22 -4.14
C LEU A 88 -6.85 15.52 -3.89
N GLU A 89 -7.19 14.58 -4.77
CA GLU A 89 -8.35 13.70 -4.66
C GLU A 89 -7.92 12.36 -4.05
N LEU A 90 -8.81 11.72 -3.30
CA LEU A 90 -8.58 10.44 -2.67
C LEU A 90 -9.43 9.33 -3.29
N MET A 91 -8.90 8.11 -3.30
CA MET A 91 -9.62 6.91 -3.67
C MET A 91 -9.17 5.71 -2.85
N GLU A 92 -10.10 5.12 -2.10
CA GLU A 92 -9.83 3.85 -1.44
C GLU A 92 -9.89 2.70 -2.46
N ILE A 93 -8.88 1.83 -2.43
CA ILE A 93 -8.84 0.57 -3.14
C ILE A 93 -9.56 -0.47 -2.26
N ALA A 94 -10.87 -0.54 -2.44
CA ALA A 94 -11.72 -1.52 -1.81
C ALA A 94 -12.92 -1.83 -2.73
N PRO A 95 -12.74 -2.67 -3.77
CA PRO A 95 -13.82 -3.06 -4.69
C PRO A 95 -14.79 -4.05 -4.01
N LEU A 96 -15.42 -3.61 -2.92
CA LEU A 96 -16.25 -4.43 -2.04
C LEU A 96 -17.53 -4.91 -2.72
N GLU A 97 -17.99 -4.23 -3.76
CA GLU A 97 -19.11 -4.65 -4.59
C GLU A 97 -18.89 -6.02 -5.25
N LEU A 98 -17.62 -6.42 -5.45
CA LEU A 98 -17.27 -7.73 -6.02
C LEU A 98 -17.30 -8.86 -4.98
N PHE A 99 -17.14 -8.52 -3.70
CA PHE A 99 -16.96 -9.49 -2.62
C PHE A 99 -18.12 -9.50 -1.61
N GLY A 100 -18.93 -8.44 -1.56
CA GLY A 100 -20.06 -8.31 -0.65
C GLY A 100 -19.69 -7.98 0.81
N GLY A 101 -18.54 -7.32 1.02
CA GLY A 101 -18.04 -6.90 2.35
C GLY A 101 -16.56 -7.23 2.58
N TYR A 102 -15.94 -6.60 3.59
CA TYR A 102 -14.53 -6.84 3.96
C TYR A 102 -14.27 -8.27 4.44
N ASP A 103 -15.22 -8.84 5.18
CA ASP A 103 -15.19 -10.19 5.75
C ASP A 103 -15.14 -11.31 4.68
N LYS A 104 -15.52 -10.98 3.44
CA LYS A 104 -15.59 -11.93 2.31
C LYS A 104 -14.46 -11.76 1.31
N VAL A 105 -13.58 -10.78 1.49
CA VAL A 105 -12.47 -10.54 0.55
C VAL A 105 -11.46 -11.69 0.67
N PRO A 106 -11.17 -12.42 -0.42
CA PRO A 106 -10.20 -13.50 -0.37
C PRO A 106 -8.78 -12.92 -0.22
N GLY A 107 -7.92 -13.63 0.51
CA GLY A 107 -6.48 -13.30 0.55
C GLY A 107 -5.75 -13.61 -0.76
N LYS A 108 -6.38 -14.31 -1.69
CA LYS A 108 -5.79 -14.70 -2.98
C LYS A 108 -6.40 -13.87 -4.11
N TYR A 109 -5.57 -13.26 -4.96
CA TYR A 109 -6.03 -12.50 -6.12
C TYR A 109 -5.11 -12.63 -7.32
N LYS A 110 -5.65 -12.35 -8.51
CA LYS A 110 -4.87 -12.18 -9.75
C LYS A 110 -4.51 -10.71 -9.91
N PRO A 111 -3.21 -10.32 -9.90
CA PRO A 111 -2.81 -8.93 -10.01
C PRO A 111 -3.32 -8.24 -11.27
N TYR A 112 -3.38 -8.96 -12.39
CA TYR A 112 -3.86 -8.43 -13.68
C TYR A 112 -5.33 -8.01 -13.63
N ASP A 113 -6.21 -8.86 -13.08
CA ASP A 113 -7.63 -8.55 -12.96
C ASP A 113 -7.87 -7.41 -11.97
N LEU A 114 -7.19 -7.45 -10.82
CA LEU A 114 -7.31 -6.39 -9.81
C LEU A 114 -6.77 -5.04 -10.34
N ALA A 115 -5.67 -5.04 -11.10
CA ALA A 115 -5.15 -3.83 -11.74
C ALA A 115 -6.18 -3.22 -12.69
N LYS A 116 -6.84 -4.04 -13.54
CA LYS A 116 -7.89 -3.54 -14.44
C LYS A 116 -9.08 -2.94 -13.69
N ILE A 117 -9.50 -3.58 -12.59
CA ILE A 117 -10.57 -3.08 -11.73
C ILE A 117 -10.18 -1.71 -11.15
N ILE A 118 -9.00 -1.61 -10.54
CA ILE A 118 -8.51 -0.36 -9.94
C ILE A 118 -8.36 0.74 -11.00
N THR A 119 -7.77 0.43 -12.16
CA THR A 119 -7.67 1.39 -13.27
C THR A 119 -9.05 1.87 -13.72
N SER A 120 -10.04 0.99 -13.82
CA SER A 120 -11.42 1.38 -14.12
C SER A 120 -12.01 2.31 -13.05
N MET A 121 -11.73 2.08 -11.76
CA MET A 121 -12.16 2.99 -10.68
C MET A 121 -11.50 4.37 -10.81
N ILE A 122 -10.20 4.41 -11.11
CA ILE A 122 -9.45 5.66 -11.37
C ILE A 122 -10.08 6.39 -12.56
N MET A 123 -10.36 5.70 -13.66
CA MET A 123 -10.97 6.30 -14.86
C MET A 123 -12.39 6.80 -14.60
N LYS A 124 -13.20 6.08 -13.80
CA LYS A 124 -14.53 6.57 -13.38
C LYS A 124 -14.43 7.88 -12.59
N LYS A 125 -13.38 8.08 -11.79
CA LYS A 125 -13.08 9.38 -11.17
C LYS A 125 -12.62 10.40 -12.21
N ALA A 126 -11.67 10.05 -13.07
CA ALA A 126 -11.14 10.93 -14.12
C ALA A 126 -12.24 11.55 -14.99
N VAL A 127 -13.24 10.75 -15.39
CA VAL A 127 -14.39 11.20 -16.21
C VAL A 127 -15.20 12.31 -15.52
N ARG A 128 -15.29 12.32 -14.18
CA ARG A 128 -16.01 13.38 -13.45
C ARG A 128 -15.33 14.75 -13.57
N TYR A 129 -14.05 14.77 -13.96
CA TYR A 129 -13.25 15.98 -14.02
C TYR A 129 -12.90 16.37 -15.46
N SER A 130 -13.66 15.92 -16.46
CA SER A 130 -13.41 16.17 -17.89
C SER A 130 -13.57 17.63 -18.36
N GLY A 131 -13.47 18.60 -17.46
CA GLY A 131 -13.53 20.04 -17.73
C GLY A 131 -12.22 20.76 -17.36
N SER A 132 -12.21 22.08 -17.48
CA SER A 132 -11.05 22.88 -17.07
C SER A 132 -10.93 22.90 -15.55
N ILE A 133 -10.07 22.05 -15.02
CA ILE A 133 -9.66 22.09 -13.63
C ILE A 133 -8.67 23.25 -13.51
N GLY A 134 -9.04 24.32 -12.81
CA GLY A 134 -8.24 25.55 -12.74
C GLY A 134 -6.88 25.42 -12.03
N LYS A 135 -6.50 24.20 -11.59
CA LYS A 135 -5.24 23.85 -10.93
C LYS A 135 -4.87 22.42 -11.30
N GLU A 136 -3.60 22.07 -11.08
CA GLU A 136 -3.15 20.67 -11.16
C GLU A 136 -3.95 19.79 -10.20
N LEU A 137 -4.32 18.59 -10.65
CA LEU A 137 -5.04 17.60 -9.86
C LEU A 137 -4.20 16.35 -9.69
N HIS A 138 -3.97 15.93 -8.45
CA HIS A 138 -3.34 14.66 -8.12
C HIS A 138 -4.36 13.68 -7.55
N LEU A 139 -4.09 12.39 -7.69
CA LEU A 139 -4.88 11.32 -7.09
C LEU A 139 -4.03 10.50 -6.11
N LEU A 140 -4.48 10.42 -4.86
CA LEU A 140 -3.94 9.50 -3.86
C LEU A 140 -4.87 8.30 -3.70
N THR A 141 -4.40 7.13 -4.12
CA THR A 141 -5.05 5.86 -3.84
C THR A 141 -4.52 5.26 -2.52
N TYR A 142 -5.35 4.53 -1.79
CA TYR A 142 -4.92 3.90 -0.52
C TYR A 142 -5.71 2.65 -0.19
N ILE A 143 -5.17 1.81 0.71
CA ILE A 143 -5.84 0.61 1.22
C ILE A 143 -6.15 0.75 2.71
N THR A 144 -7.20 0.07 3.16
CA THR A 144 -7.52 -0.09 4.60
C THR A 144 -7.70 -1.55 5.03
N HIS A 145 -7.45 -2.50 4.12
CA HIS A 145 -7.62 -3.94 4.37
C HIS A 145 -6.43 -4.73 3.83
N TRP A 146 -5.94 -5.68 4.64
CA TRP A 146 -4.77 -6.53 4.36
C TRP A 146 -4.88 -7.30 3.03
N ALA A 147 -6.10 -7.71 2.66
CA ALA A 147 -6.32 -8.47 1.43
C ALA A 147 -6.02 -7.65 0.16
N PHE A 148 -6.03 -6.32 0.25
CA PHE A 148 -5.69 -5.42 -0.85
C PHE A 148 -4.24 -4.93 -0.83
N THR A 149 -3.38 -5.49 0.05
CA THR A 149 -1.95 -5.17 0.05
C THR A 149 -1.35 -5.43 -1.34
N PRO A 150 -0.75 -4.40 -1.97
CA PRO A 150 -0.29 -4.49 -3.34
C PRO A 150 1.01 -5.29 -3.43
N SER A 151 1.05 -6.24 -4.36
CA SER A 151 2.30 -6.86 -4.80
C SER A 151 3.03 -5.97 -5.82
N GLU A 152 4.33 -6.18 -6.01
CA GLU A 152 5.08 -5.49 -7.07
C GLU A 152 4.52 -5.78 -8.47
N SER A 153 3.99 -6.99 -8.71
CA SER A 153 3.27 -7.29 -9.96
C SER A 153 2.04 -6.40 -10.14
N LEU A 154 1.24 -6.22 -9.08
CA LEU A 154 0.08 -5.33 -9.12
C LEU A 154 0.50 -3.88 -9.39
N ILE A 155 1.52 -3.39 -8.70
CA ILE A 155 2.03 -2.02 -8.86
C ILE A 155 2.50 -1.76 -10.29
N ASN A 156 3.26 -2.69 -10.88
CA ASN A 156 3.75 -2.55 -12.25
C ASN A 156 2.61 -2.63 -13.28
N LEU A 157 1.61 -3.48 -13.07
CA LEU A 157 0.43 -3.55 -13.92
C LEU A 157 -0.41 -2.26 -13.84
N LEU A 158 -0.59 -1.70 -12.64
CA LEU A 158 -1.26 -0.41 -12.45
C LEU A 158 -0.55 0.71 -13.21
N ARG A 159 0.78 0.78 -13.07
CA ARG A 159 1.63 1.73 -13.79
C ARG A 159 1.39 1.70 -15.30
N VAL A 160 1.43 0.50 -15.90
CA VAL A 160 1.21 0.35 -17.34
C VAL A 160 -0.23 0.68 -17.74
N PHE A 161 -1.22 0.12 -17.04
CA PHE A 161 -2.63 0.34 -17.41
C PHE A 161 -3.06 1.79 -17.22
N ILE A 162 -2.59 2.49 -16.19
CA ILE A 162 -2.89 3.91 -16.00
C ILE A 162 -2.22 4.74 -17.11
N ALA A 163 -0.96 4.45 -17.46
CA ALA A 163 -0.24 5.18 -18.51
C ALA A 163 -0.83 5.01 -19.92
N GLN A 164 -1.60 3.95 -20.15
CA GLN A 164 -2.31 3.69 -21.41
C GLN A 164 -3.62 4.48 -21.53
N GLU A 165 -4.11 5.04 -20.43
CA GLU A 165 -5.38 5.77 -20.38
C GLU A 165 -5.17 7.28 -20.40
N ARG A 166 -6.15 8.02 -20.95
CA ARG A 166 -6.17 9.48 -20.86
C ARG A 166 -6.88 9.91 -19.58
N HIS A 167 -6.18 10.63 -18.71
CA HIS A 167 -6.74 11.13 -17.45
C HIS A 167 -6.20 12.54 -17.11
N PRO A 168 -6.92 13.34 -16.29
CA PRO A 168 -6.52 14.69 -15.94
C PRO A 168 -5.49 14.76 -14.80
N PHE A 169 -5.16 13.63 -14.18
CA PHE A 169 -4.27 13.60 -13.03
C PHE A 169 -2.82 13.92 -13.43
N ALA A 170 -2.23 14.94 -12.81
CA ALA A 170 -0.81 15.27 -12.91
C ALA A 170 0.08 14.21 -12.26
N GLY A 171 -0.47 13.46 -11.30
CA GLY A 171 0.17 12.25 -10.78
C GLY A 171 -0.81 11.36 -10.03
N VAL A 172 -0.54 10.05 -10.07
CA VAL A 172 -1.32 9.03 -9.35
C VAL A 172 -0.39 8.31 -8.38
N TYR A 173 -0.81 8.22 -7.12
CA TYR A 173 -0.03 7.68 -6.02
C TYR A 173 -0.78 6.56 -5.32
N LEU A 174 -0.05 5.69 -4.63
CA LEU A 174 -0.57 4.63 -3.78
C LEU A 174 0.07 4.72 -2.40
N TYR A 175 -0.76 4.77 -1.36
CA TYR A 175 -0.32 4.66 0.02
C TYR A 175 -0.82 3.38 0.66
N SER A 176 0.11 2.61 1.23
CA SER A 176 -0.19 1.40 2.01
C SER A 176 0.26 1.62 3.46
N PRO A 177 -0.68 1.91 4.39
CA PRO A 177 -0.36 2.04 5.80
C PRO A 177 0.23 0.73 6.36
N LEU A 178 1.30 0.84 7.14
CA LEU A 178 1.85 -0.29 7.90
C LEU A 178 1.42 -0.20 9.35
N GLU A 179 1.53 1.00 9.93
CA GLU A 179 1.02 1.37 11.26
C GLU A 179 0.57 2.85 11.24
N LEU A 180 0.10 3.38 12.36
CA LEU A 180 -0.28 4.79 12.42
C LEU A 180 0.96 5.68 12.30
N GLY A 181 0.99 6.57 11.31
CA GLY A 181 2.14 7.44 11.04
C GLY A 181 3.19 6.85 10.11
N VAL A 182 3.16 5.54 9.84
CA VAL A 182 4.17 4.85 9.01
C VAL A 182 3.51 4.03 7.92
N GLY A 183 4.01 4.15 6.69
CA GLY A 183 3.58 3.32 5.59
C GLY A 183 4.49 3.43 4.38
N THR A 184 4.08 2.80 3.29
CA THR A 184 4.81 2.87 2.03
C THR A 184 4.02 3.68 1.00
N GLY A 185 4.63 4.74 0.48
CA GLY A 185 4.12 5.46 -0.68
C GLY A 185 4.76 4.95 -1.96
N LYS A 186 3.98 4.84 -3.03
CA LYS A 186 4.42 4.42 -4.36
C LYS A 186 3.85 5.39 -5.40
N VAL A 187 4.68 5.70 -6.39
CA VAL A 187 4.25 6.46 -7.57
C VAL A 187 3.73 5.48 -8.62
N LEU A 188 2.48 5.68 -9.05
CA LEU A 188 1.81 4.87 -10.06
C LEU A 188 1.86 5.51 -11.45
N ALA A 189 1.78 6.84 -11.56
CA ALA A 189 1.92 7.53 -12.85
C ALA A 189 2.41 8.97 -12.67
N LEU A 190 3.35 9.42 -13.52
CA LEU A 190 3.88 10.80 -13.58
C LEU A 190 3.72 11.45 -14.97
N GLY A 191 2.72 11.06 -15.75
CA GLY A 191 2.45 11.64 -17.07
C GLY A 191 3.44 11.24 -18.18
N ASP A 192 4.53 10.52 -17.90
CA ASP A 192 5.42 9.93 -18.93
C ASP A 192 5.18 8.43 -19.09
N ALA A 193 4.61 8.04 -20.24
CA ALA A 193 4.30 6.66 -20.57
C ALA A 193 5.55 5.79 -20.85
N ASN A 194 6.72 6.40 -21.08
CA ASN A 194 7.92 5.67 -21.50
C ASN A 194 8.67 4.98 -20.34
N LEU A 195 8.33 5.30 -19.09
CA LEU A 195 8.95 4.72 -17.90
C LEU A 195 8.78 3.19 -17.77
N HIS A 196 7.91 2.59 -18.59
CA HIS A 196 7.58 1.16 -18.55
C HIS A 196 7.96 0.41 -19.83
N ALA A 197 8.83 0.98 -20.66
CA ALA A 197 9.35 0.30 -21.85
C ALA A 197 9.95 -1.07 -21.47
N GLY A 198 9.44 -2.14 -22.08
CA GLY A 198 9.91 -3.51 -21.87
C GLY A 198 9.12 -4.33 -20.84
N PHE A 199 8.20 -3.75 -20.08
CA PHE A 199 7.26 -4.53 -19.27
C PHE A 199 6.08 -4.99 -20.14
N ASN A 200 5.82 -6.30 -20.18
CA ASN A 200 4.70 -6.90 -20.90
C ASN A 200 3.58 -7.34 -19.92
N PRO A 201 2.47 -6.60 -19.80
CA PRO A 201 1.37 -6.95 -18.89
C PRO A 201 0.79 -8.35 -19.10
N GLU A 202 0.80 -8.86 -20.34
CA GLU A 202 0.15 -10.13 -20.67
C GLU A 202 0.84 -11.34 -20.03
N GLU A 203 2.14 -11.24 -19.72
CA GLU A 203 2.89 -12.30 -19.00
C GLU A 203 2.40 -12.52 -17.57
N TYR A 204 1.68 -11.55 -17.00
CA TYR A 204 1.19 -11.57 -15.62
C TYR A 204 -0.28 -11.95 -15.50
N LYS A 205 -0.94 -12.30 -16.61
CA LYS A 205 -2.40 -12.58 -16.65
C LYS A 205 -2.81 -13.76 -15.78
N ASP A 206 -1.96 -14.76 -15.68
CA ASP A 206 -2.18 -15.96 -14.88
C ASP A 206 -1.44 -15.94 -13.54
N ASN A 207 -0.67 -14.89 -13.26
CA ASN A 207 -0.01 -14.73 -11.97
C ASN A 207 -1.04 -14.62 -10.86
N THR A 208 -0.69 -15.20 -9.71
CA THR A 208 -1.53 -15.20 -8.53
C THR A 208 -0.71 -14.78 -7.32
N VAL A 209 -1.29 -13.91 -6.51
CA VAL A 209 -0.70 -13.44 -5.26
C VAL A 209 -1.57 -13.90 -4.10
N ILE A 210 -0.91 -14.24 -2.99
CA ILE A 210 -1.54 -14.60 -1.73
C ILE A 210 -1.09 -13.61 -0.69
N ASN A 211 -2.02 -12.78 -0.23
CA ASN A 211 -1.93 -12.05 1.02
C ASN A 211 -2.41 -12.98 2.14
N LEU A 212 -1.66 -13.02 3.22
CA LEU A 212 -1.99 -13.82 4.40
C LEU A 212 -2.76 -12.95 5.37
N ASP A 213 -3.84 -13.48 5.96
CA ASP A 213 -4.65 -12.75 6.94
C ASP A 213 -3.83 -12.56 8.22
N PRO A 214 -3.40 -11.33 8.55
CA PRO A 214 -2.51 -11.08 9.68
C PRO A 214 -3.16 -11.46 11.01
N THR A 215 -4.49 -11.53 11.10
CA THR A 215 -5.21 -11.90 12.33
C THR A 215 -5.13 -13.40 12.65
N LYS A 216 -4.72 -14.23 11.68
CA LYS A 216 -4.67 -15.69 11.81
C LYS A 216 -3.28 -16.25 12.03
N PHE A 217 -2.28 -15.38 12.12
CA PHE A 217 -0.90 -15.80 12.32
C PHE A 217 -0.72 -16.40 13.70
N GLN A 218 0.03 -17.50 13.76
CA GLN A 218 0.44 -18.12 15.01
C GLN A 218 1.94 -18.37 14.98
N LEU A 219 2.61 -18.03 16.08
CA LEU A 219 4.00 -18.44 16.29
C LEU A 219 4.03 -19.93 16.62
N VAL A 220 4.82 -20.67 15.87
CA VAL A 220 5.10 -22.08 16.18
C VAL A 220 6.55 -22.19 16.59
N GLN A 221 6.77 -22.71 17.80
CA GLN A 221 8.11 -23.03 18.27
C GLN A 221 8.61 -24.25 17.51
N GLY A 222 9.57 -24.06 16.61
CA GLY A 222 10.22 -25.17 15.91
C GLY A 222 11.00 -26.05 16.89
N SER A 223 10.70 -27.34 16.92
CA SER A 223 11.60 -28.35 17.47
C SER A 223 12.66 -28.66 16.41
N VAL A 224 13.79 -27.96 16.45
CA VAL A 224 14.95 -28.35 15.66
C VAL A 224 15.79 -29.28 16.52
N ASP A 225 15.81 -30.56 16.14
CA ASP A 225 16.72 -31.53 16.75
C ASP A 225 18.17 -31.02 16.60
N SER A 226 18.79 -30.72 17.75
CA SER A 226 20.24 -30.64 17.97
C SER A 226 21.10 -29.55 17.29
N SER A 227 20.54 -28.45 16.76
CA SER A 227 21.34 -27.30 16.29
C SER A 227 21.17 -26.04 17.17
N PRO A 228 22.24 -25.34 17.57
CA PRO A 228 22.20 -24.25 18.56
C PRO A 228 21.55 -22.94 18.09
N ALA A 229 21.07 -22.87 16.85
CA ALA A 229 20.22 -21.78 16.37
C ALA A 229 18.84 -22.34 16.04
N LYS A 230 17.83 -22.02 16.87
CA LYS A 230 16.42 -22.40 16.64
C LYS A 230 15.78 -21.43 15.64
N PRO A 231 15.55 -21.79 14.37
CA PRO A 231 14.68 -21.02 13.50
C PRO A 231 13.24 -21.05 14.04
N MET A 232 12.62 -19.88 14.10
CA MET A 232 11.20 -19.72 14.43
C MET A 232 10.40 -19.79 13.13
N LEU A 233 9.32 -20.59 13.11
CA LEU A 233 8.45 -20.70 11.94
C LEU A 233 7.13 -19.97 12.21
N LEU A 234 6.70 -19.19 11.23
CA LEU A 234 5.42 -18.52 11.23
C LEU A 234 4.44 -19.36 10.42
N VAL A 235 3.36 -19.85 11.05
CA VAL A 235 2.35 -20.70 10.39
C VAL A 235 1.05 -19.92 10.24
N VAL A 236 0.40 -20.08 9.08
CA VAL A 236 -0.91 -19.52 8.77
C VAL A 236 -1.88 -20.65 8.41
N ASP A 237 -3.05 -20.67 9.05
CA ASP A 237 -4.19 -21.54 8.72
C ASP A 237 -3.95 -23.07 8.74
N GLY A 238 -3.06 -23.57 9.60
CA GLY A 238 -2.92 -25.02 9.85
C GLY A 238 -2.41 -25.88 8.67
N GLU A 239 -2.18 -25.28 7.50
CA GLU A 239 -1.49 -25.95 6.40
C GLU A 239 0.03 -25.86 6.63
N GLN A 240 0.64 -26.96 7.06
CA GLN A 240 2.08 -27.15 6.93
C GLN A 240 2.43 -27.29 5.44
N LYS A 241 2.75 -26.18 4.77
CA LYS A 241 3.37 -26.25 3.44
C LYS A 241 4.87 -26.41 3.59
N ASN A 242 5.36 -27.61 3.26
CA ASN A 242 6.78 -27.83 2.97
C ASN A 242 7.17 -26.93 1.80
N VAL A 243 7.84 -25.81 2.10
CA VAL A 243 8.39 -24.92 1.07
C VAL A 243 9.66 -25.57 0.53
N HIS A 244 9.49 -26.51 -0.40
CA HIS A 244 10.55 -26.88 -1.33
C HIS A 244 10.50 -25.91 -2.52
N GLU A 245 11.63 -25.23 -2.73
CA GLU A 245 12.01 -24.36 -3.85
C GLU A 245 11.08 -24.38 -5.08
N ARG A 246 10.08 -23.49 -5.09
CA ARG A 246 9.57 -22.84 -6.31
C ARG A 246 9.11 -21.43 -5.96
N ASN A 247 9.97 -20.45 -6.24
CA ASN A 247 9.70 -18.99 -6.31
C ASN A 247 8.43 -18.50 -5.59
N VAL A 248 8.40 -18.65 -4.26
CA VAL A 248 7.49 -17.87 -3.42
C VAL A 248 8.31 -16.67 -2.94
N SER A 249 8.12 -15.53 -3.60
CA SER A 249 8.64 -14.26 -3.09
C SER A 249 7.79 -13.84 -1.88
N LEU A 250 8.20 -14.27 -0.69
CA LEU A 250 7.80 -13.59 0.55
C LEU A 250 8.57 -12.27 0.58
N SER A 251 7.97 -11.18 0.11
CA SER A 251 8.56 -9.85 0.26
C SER A 251 8.44 -9.42 1.73
N CYS A 252 9.40 -9.84 2.55
CA CYS A 252 9.70 -9.25 3.84
C CYS A 252 11.08 -8.60 3.69
N GLU A 253 11.14 -7.41 3.10
CA GLU A 253 12.36 -6.62 3.04
C GLU A 253 12.47 -5.81 4.34
N SER A 254 13.35 -6.26 5.24
CA SER A 254 13.94 -5.41 6.29
C SER A 254 15.44 -5.36 6.06
N ASP A 255 15.87 -4.41 5.23
CA ASP A 255 17.29 -4.22 4.91
C ASP A 255 17.93 -3.26 5.93
N HIS A 256 18.49 -3.83 6.99
CA HIS A 256 19.42 -3.15 7.90
C HIS A 256 20.69 -3.98 8.02
N ARG A 257 21.64 -3.75 7.11
CA ARG A 257 23.05 -4.08 7.33
C ARG A 257 23.92 -2.85 7.12
N THR A 258 24.21 -2.17 8.21
CA THR A 258 25.34 -1.25 8.31
C THR A 258 26.62 -2.09 8.25
N THR A 259 27.28 -2.11 7.10
CA THR A 259 28.64 -2.63 7.00
C THR A 259 29.59 -1.48 7.33
N LYS A 260 30.24 -1.54 8.50
CA LYS A 260 31.43 -0.72 8.78
C LYS A 260 32.53 -1.15 7.80
N ILE A 261 33.03 -0.21 7.01
CA ILE A 261 34.33 -0.36 6.34
C ILE A 261 35.35 0.34 7.24
N GLU A 262 36.23 -0.45 7.84
CA GLU A 262 37.47 0.04 8.45
C GLU A 262 38.56 0.06 7.39
N GLY A 263 39.30 1.17 7.32
CA GLY A 263 40.61 1.24 6.66
C GLY A 263 40.63 1.82 5.25
N LEU A 264 40.85 3.13 5.15
CA LEU A 264 42.03 3.79 4.53
C LEU A 264 41.94 5.31 4.72
#